data_AF-A0A158S0K5-F1
#
_entry.id   AF-A0A158S0K5-F1
#
_cell.length_a   1.000
_cell.length_b   1.000
_cell.length_c   1.000
_cell.angle_alpha   90.00
_cell.angle_beta   90.00
_cell.angle_gamma   90.00
#
_symmetry.space_group_name_H-M   'P 1'
#
loop_
_entity.id
_entity.type
_entity.pdbx_description
1 polymer ?
#
loop_
_entity_poly.entity_id
_entity_poly.type
_entity_poly.pdbx_seq_one_letter_code
_entity_poly.pdbx_strand_id
1 'polypeptide(L)'
;MHRFLPKGILLLLFSSSFGAHAETGKRCGAYNGLDVLCLSSHSEDLVKLPDTRWLIISNPLRLLDTVSDKSRVVAEIAIKFDHATYRSCPGPIAPTGARKMGYAGSALNLRVGRPGTYTLYMRGPERRIEVFDLDARPKIPRLTWVGCIPTPQGLSLNAIAPLPGKRLVATNFASASFGNFATPEGRASLIRSLSNSEPTGDLWEWGPDLGWSKIPGTEGSGLNGIESSKDGRILYGAEWGRSRIIMFQRGKAGPPRVVTKLNFRPDNIRLQPDGSLVIGGHRASVQSILNDCSFEHRCREIHSSAVILDPLTRKIRYALKDLPLPSPAPLSSTVGRCAPPPRAASVPAMTVASARRDRNSTWQSTRWAICSRFM
;
A
#
# COMPACT_ATOMS: atom_id res chain seq x y z
N MET A 1 -51.21 33.32 41.04
CA MET A 1 -50.58 34.29 40.12
C MET A 1 -49.42 33.60 39.42
N HIS A 2 -49.45 33.66 38.09
CA HIS A 2 -48.48 33.08 37.16
C HIS A 2 -47.07 33.69 37.28
N ARG A 3 -46.02 32.92 36.96
CA ARG A 3 -45.34 33.03 35.64
C ARG A 3 -44.29 31.93 35.41
N PHE A 4 -44.18 31.61 34.12
CA PHE A 4 -43.47 30.52 33.46
C PHE A 4 -41.93 30.70 33.38
N LEU A 5 -41.23 29.57 33.22
CA LEU A 5 -39.85 29.39 32.72
C LEU A 5 -39.64 30.04 31.32
N PRO A 6 -38.40 30.37 30.88
CA PRO A 6 -37.63 29.36 30.12
C PRO A 6 -36.08 29.40 30.26
N LYS A 7 -35.51 28.18 30.21
CA LYS A 7 -34.28 27.78 29.49
C LYS A 7 -32.95 28.44 29.88
N GLY A 8 -32.31 27.90 30.92
CA GLY A 8 -30.85 27.95 31.08
C GLY A 8 -30.20 26.85 30.24
N ILE A 9 -29.44 27.25 29.23
CA ILE A 9 -28.60 26.37 28.41
C ILE A 9 -27.46 25.84 29.29
N LEU A 10 -27.47 24.54 29.56
CA LEU A 10 -26.32 23.83 30.09
C LEU A 10 -25.31 23.69 28.93
N LEU A 11 -24.25 24.49 28.95
CA LEU A 11 -23.12 24.35 28.04
C LEU A 11 -22.31 23.12 28.47
N LEU A 12 -22.72 21.94 27.98
CA LEU A 12 -21.86 20.75 28.00
C LEU A 12 -20.70 21.04 27.05
N LEU A 13 -19.52 21.34 27.60
CA LEU A 13 -18.26 21.21 26.88
C LEU A 13 -18.11 19.73 26.50
N PHE A 14 -18.64 19.34 25.35
CA PHE A 14 -18.18 18.15 24.66
C PHE A 14 -16.73 18.42 24.29
N SER A 15 -15.81 17.93 25.12
CA SER A 15 -14.50 17.51 24.64
C SER A 15 -14.76 16.48 23.55
N SER A 16 -14.83 16.97 22.32
CA SER A 16 -14.80 16.14 21.12
C SER A 16 -13.38 15.59 21.06
N SER A 17 -13.18 14.51 21.82
CA SER A 17 -12.13 13.56 21.55
C SER A 17 -12.34 13.16 20.10
N PHE A 18 -11.52 13.67 19.20
CA PHE A 18 -11.45 13.19 17.82
C PHE A 18 -10.92 11.75 17.89
N GLY A 19 -11.78 10.81 18.25
CA GLY A 19 -11.48 9.40 18.20
C GLY A 19 -11.26 9.02 16.74
N ALA A 20 -10.13 8.40 16.44
CA ALA A 20 -9.94 7.69 15.19
C ALA A 20 -11.00 6.58 15.11
N HIS A 21 -12.13 6.86 14.46
CA HIS A 21 -13.19 5.88 14.28
C HIS A 21 -12.67 4.76 13.39
N ALA A 22 -12.83 3.51 13.84
CA ALA A 22 -12.51 2.36 13.02
C ALA A 22 -13.57 2.24 11.91
N GLU A 23 -13.13 2.34 10.67
CA GLU A 23 -13.95 2.13 9.48
C GLU A 23 -13.98 0.64 9.15
N THR A 24 -15.16 0.05 9.07
CA THR A 24 -15.28 -1.34 8.62
C THR A 24 -15.03 -1.36 7.11
N GLY A 25 -14.09 -2.19 6.66
CA GLY A 25 -13.85 -2.37 5.23
C GLY A 25 -15.14 -2.84 4.54
N LYS A 26 -15.49 -2.22 3.42
CA LYS A 26 -16.66 -2.67 2.66
C LYS A 26 -16.27 -3.94 1.92
N ARG A 27 -16.94 -5.06 2.22
CA ARG A 27 -16.87 -6.25 1.37
C ARG A 27 -17.44 -5.87 0.01
N CYS A 28 -16.59 -5.92 -1.00
CA CYS A 28 -16.95 -5.54 -2.37
C CYS A 28 -17.55 -6.69 -3.17
N GLY A 29 -17.51 -7.89 -2.61
CA GLY A 29 -18.02 -9.11 -3.20
C GLY A 29 -17.03 -10.25 -3.03
N ALA A 30 -17.37 -11.39 -3.60
CA ALA A 30 -16.44 -12.48 -3.79
C ALA A 30 -16.00 -12.52 -5.26
N TYR A 31 -14.73 -12.80 -5.51
CA TYR A 31 -14.21 -13.02 -6.85
C TYR A 31 -13.45 -14.33 -6.89
N ASN A 32 -13.89 -15.27 -7.73
CA ASN A 32 -13.33 -16.62 -7.82
C ASN A 32 -13.17 -17.32 -6.44
N GLY A 33 -14.16 -17.16 -5.57
CA GLY A 33 -14.17 -17.73 -4.22
C GLY A 33 -13.27 -17.01 -3.20
N LEU A 34 -12.71 -15.85 -3.54
CA LEU A 34 -11.97 -14.99 -2.62
C LEU A 34 -12.85 -13.84 -2.15
N ASP A 35 -12.87 -13.60 -0.85
CA ASP A 35 -13.46 -12.39 -0.31
C ASP A 35 -12.59 -11.18 -0.68
N VAL A 36 -13.21 -10.20 -1.35
CA VAL A 36 -12.54 -8.97 -1.77
C VAL A 36 -12.97 -7.83 -0.85
N LEU A 37 -11.99 -7.26 -0.16
CA LEU A 37 -12.18 -6.13 0.74
C LEU A 37 -11.71 -4.84 0.06
N CYS A 38 -12.61 -3.89 -0.16
CA CYS A 38 -12.22 -2.56 -0.62
C CYS A 38 -12.05 -1.64 0.58
N LEU A 39 -10.84 -1.14 0.76
CA LEU A 39 -10.44 -0.41 1.95
C LEU A 39 -10.13 1.05 1.70
N SER A 40 -9.65 1.38 0.51
CA SER A 40 -9.30 2.73 0.09
C SER A 40 -9.21 2.77 -1.43
N SER A 41 -9.58 3.90 -2.02
CA SER A 41 -9.42 4.19 -3.43
C SER A 41 -8.06 4.77 -3.80
N HIS A 42 -7.14 4.88 -2.83
CA HIS A 42 -5.84 5.56 -3.01
C HIS A 42 -4.66 4.75 -2.45
N SER A 43 -4.91 3.60 -1.83
CA SER A 43 -3.84 2.77 -1.29
C SER A 43 -2.99 2.23 -2.42
N GLU A 44 -1.68 2.34 -2.29
CA GLU A 44 -0.75 1.85 -3.30
C GLU A 44 -0.17 0.51 -2.87
N ASP A 45 0.07 0.34 -1.57
CA ASP A 45 0.83 -0.78 -1.03
C ASP A 45 0.29 -1.29 0.31
N LEU A 46 0.66 -2.51 0.67
CA LEU A 46 0.30 -3.16 1.93
C LEU A 46 1.36 -4.14 2.41
N VAL A 47 1.48 -4.32 3.72
CA VAL A 47 2.36 -5.33 4.33
C VAL A 47 1.69 -6.02 5.51
N LYS A 48 1.84 -7.34 5.62
CA LYS A 48 1.39 -8.12 6.77
C LYS A 48 2.41 -8.02 7.89
N LEU A 49 1.96 -7.77 9.11
CA LEU A 49 2.79 -7.98 10.29
C LEU A 49 2.85 -9.49 10.58
N PRO A 50 4.03 -10.14 10.45
CA PRO A 50 4.20 -11.57 10.72
C PRO A 50 3.58 -12.01 12.04
N ASP A 51 3.04 -13.23 12.10
CA ASP A 51 2.47 -13.84 13.32
C ASP A 51 1.37 -13.02 14.01
N THR A 52 0.75 -12.07 13.30
CA THR A 52 -0.40 -11.31 13.79
C THR A 52 -1.55 -11.28 12.79
N ARG A 53 -2.70 -10.79 13.26
CA ARG A 53 -3.90 -10.50 12.45
C ARG A 53 -3.84 -9.16 11.72
N TRP A 54 -2.74 -8.41 11.81
CA TRP A 54 -2.68 -7.03 11.34
C TRP A 54 -2.03 -6.90 9.96
N LEU A 55 -2.69 -6.13 9.10
CA LEU A 55 -2.13 -5.58 7.87
C LEU A 55 -1.90 -4.08 8.04
N ILE A 56 -0.82 -3.57 7.47
CA ILE A 56 -0.57 -2.14 7.29
C ILE A 56 -0.85 -1.81 5.84
N ILE A 57 -1.60 -0.75 5.60
CA ILE A 57 -2.00 -0.32 4.27
C ILE A 57 -1.59 1.14 4.09
N SER A 58 -1.07 1.47 2.91
CA SER A 58 -0.60 2.81 2.61
C SER A 58 -1.74 3.73 2.15
N ASN A 59 -1.48 5.04 2.19
CA ASN A 59 -2.34 6.11 1.71
C ASN A 59 -3.87 6.02 2.03
N PRO A 60 -4.30 6.55 3.18
CA PRO A 60 -3.47 6.94 4.32
C PRO A 60 -2.93 5.71 5.07
N LEU A 61 -1.87 5.89 5.87
CA LEU A 61 -1.35 4.82 6.70
C LEU A 61 -2.43 4.27 7.63
N ARG A 62 -2.76 2.99 7.46
CA ARG A 62 -3.92 2.35 8.08
C ARG A 62 -3.56 1.00 8.67
N LEU A 63 -4.13 0.70 9.83
CA LEU A 63 -4.10 -0.62 10.44
C LEU A 63 -5.38 -1.34 10.08
N LEU A 64 -5.29 -2.49 9.40
CA LEU A 64 -6.41 -3.38 9.12
C LEU A 64 -6.31 -4.62 9.99
N ASP A 65 -7.40 -4.92 10.68
CA ASP A 65 -7.63 -6.17 11.38
C ASP A 65 -8.24 -7.20 10.43
N THR A 66 -7.47 -8.22 10.05
CA THR A 66 -7.90 -9.27 9.10
C THR A 66 -8.94 -10.24 9.63
N VAL A 67 -9.26 -10.19 10.93
CA VAL A 67 -10.26 -11.07 11.53
C VAL A 67 -11.60 -10.35 11.71
N SER A 68 -11.59 -9.02 11.93
CA SER A 68 -12.82 -8.24 12.08
C SER A 68 -13.16 -7.38 10.86
N ASP A 69 -12.30 -7.36 9.84
CA ASP A 69 -12.35 -6.47 8.67
C ASP A 69 -12.38 -4.97 9.04
N LYS A 70 -12.10 -4.63 10.30
CA LYS A 70 -12.06 -3.25 10.77
C LYS A 70 -10.71 -2.64 10.48
N SER A 71 -10.74 -1.42 9.97
CA SER A 71 -9.56 -0.65 9.67
C SER A 71 -9.56 0.66 10.43
N ARG A 72 -8.39 1.24 10.67
CA ARG A 72 -8.25 2.55 11.31
C ARG A 72 -7.10 3.32 10.70
N VAL A 73 -7.33 4.58 10.42
CA VAL A 73 -6.29 5.52 10.03
C VAL A 73 -5.38 5.77 11.24
N VAL A 74 -4.07 5.77 11.00
CA VAL A 74 -3.09 6.16 12.01
C VAL A 74 -3.04 7.69 12.06
N ALA A 75 -3.73 8.29 13.03
CA ALA A 75 -3.89 9.74 13.15
C ALA A 75 -2.83 10.39 14.06
N GLU A 76 -2.48 9.74 15.17
CA GLU A 76 -1.51 10.25 16.15
C GLU A 76 -0.34 9.26 16.27
N ILE A 77 0.88 9.78 16.22
CA ILE A 77 2.11 9.01 16.30
C ILE A 77 3.04 9.70 17.31
N ALA A 78 3.56 8.93 18.26
CA ALA A 78 4.59 9.41 19.17
C ALA A 78 5.90 9.65 18.40
N ILE A 79 6.69 10.64 18.81
CA ILE A 79 7.95 11.00 18.16
C ILE A 79 9.09 10.63 19.12
N LYS A 80 10.03 9.80 18.65
CA LYS A 80 11.26 9.44 19.36
C LYS A 80 12.41 9.40 18.35
N PHE A 81 12.87 10.57 17.95
CA PHE A 81 13.85 10.72 16.88
C PHE A 81 15.19 10.08 17.24
N ASP A 82 15.59 9.05 16.48
CA ASP A 82 16.93 8.47 16.48
C ASP A 82 17.87 9.31 15.59
N HIS A 83 18.38 10.39 16.16
CA HIS A 83 19.33 11.28 15.49
C HIS A 83 20.64 10.60 15.10
N ALA A 84 21.04 9.53 15.79
CA ALA A 84 22.29 8.83 15.54
C ALA A 84 22.22 8.02 14.23
N THR A 85 21.10 7.32 14.02
CA THR A 85 20.88 6.54 12.79
C THR A 85 20.46 7.44 11.62
N TYR A 86 19.55 8.39 11.84
CA TYR A 86 18.93 9.20 10.78
C TYR A 86 19.44 10.66 10.80
N ARG A 87 20.77 10.82 10.82
CA ARG A 87 21.48 12.11 10.94
C ARG A 87 21.07 13.17 9.90
N SER A 88 20.72 12.75 8.69
CA SER A 88 20.31 13.64 7.60
C SER A 88 18.82 13.98 7.61
N CYS A 89 18.03 13.40 8.51
CA CYS A 89 16.61 13.73 8.59
C CYS A 89 16.42 15.13 9.19
N PRO A 90 15.71 16.05 8.52
CA PRO A 90 15.44 17.39 9.06
C PRO A 90 14.47 17.38 10.25
N GLY A 91 13.82 16.25 10.52
CA GLY A 91 12.86 16.08 11.60
C GLY A 91 11.49 15.56 11.11
N PRO A 92 10.56 15.37 12.05
CA PRO A 92 9.20 14.92 11.74
C PRO A 92 8.46 16.02 10.96
N ILE A 93 7.68 15.64 9.96
CA ILE A 93 6.70 16.54 9.33
C ILE A 93 5.36 16.28 10.00
N ALA A 94 4.55 17.33 10.16
CA ALA A 94 3.15 17.17 10.54
C ALA A 94 2.44 16.26 9.50
N PRO A 95 1.46 15.43 9.89
CA PRO A 95 0.69 14.66 8.92
C PRO A 95 0.12 15.58 7.82
N THR A 96 0.56 15.42 6.56
CA THR A 96 0.08 16.24 5.43
C THR A 96 -1.04 15.54 4.67
N GLY A 97 -2.06 16.30 4.25
CA GLY A 97 -3.20 15.83 3.46
C GLY A 97 -4.50 16.56 3.79
N ALA A 98 -5.33 16.83 2.78
CA ALA A 98 -6.62 17.50 2.92
C ALA A 98 -7.46 16.83 4.03
N ARG A 99 -7.68 17.56 5.14
CA ARG A 99 -8.40 17.11 6.36
C ARG A 99 -7.75 15.99 7.19
N LYS A 100 -6.56 16.20 7.76
CA LYS A 100 -6.15 15.46 8.99
C LYS A 100 -6.17 13.91 8.84
N MET A 101 -5.90 13.35 7.66
CA MET A 101 -6.05 11.90 7.40
C MET A 101 -4.80 11.05 7.71
N GLY A 102 -3.86 11.52 8.55
CA GLY A 102 -2.68 10.74 8.94
C GLY A 102 -1.56 10.76 7.88
N TYR A 103 -0.47 10.02 8.14
CA TYR A 103 0.69 9.96 7.23
C TYR A 103 0.28 9.34 5.88
N ALA A 104 0.42 10.10 4.80
CA ALA A 104 0.25 9.59 3.43
C ALA A 104 1.59 9.06 2.89
N GLY A 105 1.54 7.99 2.10
CA GLY A 105 2.73 7.40 1.52
C GLY A 105 2.38 6.26 0.58
N SER A 106 3.27 5.96 -0.36
CA SER A 106 3.03 4.91 -1.37
C SER A 106 3.58 3.57 -0.90
N ALA A 107 4.89 3.35 -1.04
CA ALA A 107 5.51 2.08 -0.73
C ALA A 107 5.62 1.82 0.78
N LEU A 108 5.44 0.56 1.15
CA LEU A 108 5.61 0.04 2.50
C LEU A 108 6.56 -1.16 2.50
N ASN A 109 7.39 -1.27 3.53
CA ASN A 109 8.02 -2.53 3.88
C ASN A 109 8.40 -2.53 5.37
N LEU A 110 8.70 -3.69 5.95
CA LEU A 110 9.04 -3.80 7.36
C LEU A 110 10.24 -4.68 7.61
N ARG A 111 11.01 -4.32 8.63
CA ARG A 111 12.02 -5.17 9.25
C ARG A 111 11.43 -5.80 10.50
N VAL A 112 11.55 -7.11 10.62
CA VAL A 112 11.16 -7.85 11.83
C VAL A 112 12.20 -7.64 12.92
N GLY A 113 11.77 -7.28 14.12
CA GLY A 113 12.58 -7.14 15.31
C GLY A 113 12.42 -8.32 16.27
N ARG A 114 12.36 -8.03 17.58
CA ARG A 114 11.94 -9.01 18.60
C ARG A 114 10.48 -9.41 18.37
N PRO A 115 10.00 -10.56 18.90
CA PRO A 115 8.62 -10.99 18.73
C PRO A 115 7.60 -9.87 19.00
N GLY A 116 6.75 -9.61 18.00
CA GLY A 116 5.72 -8.56 18.05
C GLY A 116 6.23 -7.13 17.83
N THR A 117 7.50 -6.92 17.47
CA THR A 117 8.08 -5.59 17.19
C THR A 117 8.69 -5.53 15.80
N TYR A 118 8.56 -4.37 15.15
CA TYR A 118 8.97 -4.15 13.76
C TYR A 118 9.52 -2.74 13.58
N THR A 119 10.31 -2.53 12.54
CA THR A 119 10.57 -1.20 11.98
C THR A 119 9.84 -1.10 10.64
N LEU A 120 8.86 -0.21 10.55
CA LEU A 120 8.13 0.08 9.33
C LEU A 120 8.84 1.21 8.57
N TYR A 121 9.02 0.99 7.27
CA TYR A 121 9.49 1.99 6.34
C TYR A 121 8.35 2.34 5.39
N MET A 122 8.11 3.63 5.18
CA MET A 122 7.09 4.10 4.27
C MET A 122 7.68 5.20 3.40
N ARG A 123 7.52 5.11 2.08
CA ARG A 123 7.80 6.27 1.22
C ARG A 123 6.74 7.33 1.48
N GLY A 124 7.10 8.36 2.25
CA GLY A 124 6.22 9.44 2.64
C GLY A 124 6.16 10.58 1.62
N PRO A 125 5.54 11.70 1.99
CA PRO A 125 5.53 12.90 1.17
C PRO A 125 6.95 13.51 1.08
N GLU A 126 7.14 14.52 0.24
CA GLU A 126 8.40 15.29 0.16
C GLU A 126 9.66 14.47 -0.19
N ARG A 127 9.50 13.38 -0.94
CA ARG A 127 10.63 12.57 -1.43
C ARG A 127 11.53 12.06 -0.30
N ARG A 128 10.95 11.50 0.77
CA ARG A 128 11.70 10.84 1.85
C ARG A 128 11.03 9.56 2.30
N ILE A 129 11.79 8.67 2.92
CA ILE A 129 11.26 7.47 3.56
C ILE A 129 11.05 7.80 5.03
N GLU A 130 9.81 7.72 5.51
CA GLU A 130 9.47 7.82 6.92
C GLU A 130 9.73 6.49 7.61
N VAL A 131 10.28 6.54 8.82
CA VAL A 131 10.63 5.35 9.59
C VAL A 131 9.90 5.35 10.94
N PHE A 132 9.26 4.22 11.23
CA PHE A 132 8.50 4.03 12.46
C PHE A 132 8.95 2.76 13.17
N ASP A 133 9.16 2.84 14.48
CA ASP A 133 9.10 1.67 15.34
C ASP A 133 7.63 1.28 15.51
N LEU A 134 7.33 -0.01 15.37
CA LEU A 134 5.98 -0.55 15.44
C LEU A 134 5.92 -1.66 16.47
N ASP A 135 5.06 -1.48 17.48
CA ASP A 135 4.78 -2.47 18.53
C ASP A 135 3.39 -3.06 18.34
N ALA A 136 3.33 -4.35 18.01
CA ALA A 136 2.10 -5.10 17.77
C ALA A 136 1.71 -6.00 18.95
N ARG A 137 2.41 -5.94 20.10
CA ARG A 137 2.07 -6.71 21.31
C ARG A 137 0.76 -6.24 21.97
N PRO A 138 0.43 -4.94 22.01
CA PRO A 138 -0.88 -4.51 22.48
C PRO A 138 -1.99 -4.98 21.53
N LYS A 139 -3.24 -4.99 22.01
CA LYS A 139 -4.44 -5.33 21.20
C LYS A 139 -4.52 -4.52 19.89
N ILE A 140 -3.95 -3.33 19.89
CA ILE A 140 -3.93 -2.36 18.81
C ILE A 140 -2.46 -2.00 18.57
N PRO A 141 -1.89 -2.27 17.38
CA PRO A 141 -0.51 -1.89 17.11
C PRO A 141 -0.30 -0.39 17.26
N ARG A 142 0.86 -0.02 17.80
CA ARG A 142 1.28 1.36 18.03
C ARG A 142 2.50 1.67 17.19
N LEU A 143 2.50 2.85 16.58
CA LEU A 143 3.63 3.36 15.82
C LEU A 143 4.29 4.50 16.60
N THR A 144 5.61 4.57 16.52
CA THR A 144 6.44 5.67 17.00
C THR A 144 7.35 6.09 15.86
N TRP A 145 7.26 7.35 15.42
CA TRP A 145 8.16 7.89 14.41
C TRP A 145 9.55 8.01 14.99
N VAL A 146 10.56 7.48 14.29
CA VAL A 146 11.95 7.45 14.76
C VAL A 146 12.92 8.17 13.83
N GLY A 147 12.49 8.57 12.64
CA GLY A 147 13.34 9.31 11.71
C GLY A 147 12.83 9.26 10.29
N CYS A 148 13.62 9.82 9.39
CA CYS A 148 13.35 9.80 7.98
C CYS A 148 14.65 9.68 7.17
N ILE A 149 14.53 9.30 5.90
CA ILE A 149 15.66 9.19 4.98
C ILE A 149 15.34 10.05 3.76
N PRO A 150 15.93 11.24 3.63
CA PRO A 150 15.79 12.05 2.42
C PRO A 150 16.25 11.25 1.20
N THR A 151 15.51 11.34 0.09
CA THR A 151 15.90 10.69 -1.16
C THR A 151 16.68 11.65 -2.05
N PRO A 152 17.67 11.18 -2.82
CA PRO A 152 18.42 12.01 -3.75
C PRO A 152 17.51 12.69 -4.78
N GLN A 153 17.91 13.87 -5.24
CA GLN A 153 17.28 14.53 -6.38
C GLN A 153 17.44 13.67 -7.65
N GLY A 154 16.50 13.78 -8.58
CA GLY A 154 16.54 13.05 -9.85
C GLY A 154 16.14 11.57 -9.80
N LEU A 155 15.94 10.99 -8.61
CA LEU A 155 15.42 9.61 -8.47
C LEU A 155 13.91 9.58 -8.34
N SER A 156 13.29 8.56 -8.92
CA SER A 156 11.87 8.21 -8.77
C SER A 156 11.77 6.91 -7.99
N LEU A 157 12.06 6.98 -6.69
CA LEU A 157 12.06 5.77 -5.86
C LEU A 157 10.65 5.20 -5.78
N ASN A 158 10.43 3.95 -6.18
CA ASN A 158 9.09 3.36 -6.22
C ASN A 158 8.83 2.49 -4.98
N ALA A 159 9.59 1.42 -4.80
CA ALA A 159 9.48 0.49 -3.67
C ALA A 159 10.76 0.42 -2.84
N ILE A 160 10.65 -0.14 -1.62
CA ILE A 160 11.74 -0.25 -0.65
C ILE A 160 11.77 -1.65 -0.01
N ALA A 161 12.95 -2.15 0.32
CA ALA A 161 13.11 -3.39 1.09
C ALA A 161 14.25 -3.25 2.13
N PRO A 162 14.06 -3.76 3.36
CA PRO A 162 15.08 -3.69 4.39
C PRO A 162 16.18 -4.73 4.18
N LEU A 163 17.43 -4.28 4.34
CA LEU A 163 18.64 -5.11 4.31
C LEU A 163 19.28 -5.21 5.70
N PRO A 164 20.09 -6.23 6.02
CA PRO A 164 20.80 -6.30 7.31
C PRO A 164 21.58 -5.02 7.68
N GLY A 165 21.75 -4.77 8.99
CA GLY A 165 22.49 -3.60 9.49
C GLY A 165 21.77 -2.26 9.35
N LYS A 166 20.43 -2.23 9.51
CA LYS A 166 19.57 -1.03 9.32
C LYS A 166 19.65 -0.41 7.90
N ARG A 167 20.20 -1.12 6.92
CA ARG A 167 20.30 -0.67 5.53
C ARG A 167 18.99 -0.88 4.78
N LEU A 168 18.80 -0.18 3.68
CA LEU A 168 17.65 -0.31 2.78
C LEU A 168 18.12 -0.46 1.35
N VAL A 169 17.36 -1.18 0.54
CA VAL A 169 17.41 -1.06 -0.92
C VAL A 169 16.11 -0.45 -1.41
N ALA A 170 16.17 0.35 -2.46
CA ALA A 170 15.02 0.92 -3.13
C ALA A 170 15.12 0.73 -4.64
N THR A 171 13.98 0.58 -5.29
CA THR A 171 13.91 0.69 -6.75
C THR A 171 13.84 2.15 -7.14
N ASN A 172 14.59 2.53 -8.16
CA ASN A 172 14.37 3.74 -8.92
C ASN A 172 13.64 3.34 -10.20
N PHE A 173 12.36 3.70 -10.34
CA PHE A 173 11.54 3.25 -11.49
C PHE A 173 12.02 3.86 -12.81
N ALA A 174 12.38 5.14 -12.75
CA ALA A 174 12.97 5.84 -13.87
C ALA A 174 13.84 7.01 -13.39
N SER A 175 15.04 7.12 -13.97
CA SER A 175 15.94 8.26 -13.80
C SER A 175 15.36 9.52 -14.47
N ALA A 176 15.66 10.70 -13.90
CA ALA A 176 15.35 12.00 -14.51
C ALA A 176 15.95 12.19 -15.92
N SER A 177 16.96 11.40 -16.31
CA SER A 177 17.50 11.39 -17.68
C SER A 177 16.47 10.96 -18.74
N PHE A 178 15.39 10.28 -18.34
CA PHE A 178 14.29 9.91 -19.24
C PHE A 178 13.20 10.99 -19.35
N GLY A 179 13.38 12.12 -18.66
CA GLY A 179 12.49 13.27 -18.66
C GLY A 179 11.83 13.54 -17.31
N ASN A 180 11.24 14.72 -17.17
CA ASN A 180 10.48 15.10 -15.99
C ASN A 180 9.04 14.57 -16.09
N PHE A 181 8.63 13.69 -15.17
CA PHE A 181 7.25 13.15 -15.15
C PHE A 181 6.16 14.23 -14.97
N ALA A 182 6.55 15.44 -14.57
CA ALA A 182 5.64 16.57 -14.47
C ALA A 182 5.30 17.20 -15.84
N THR A 183 6.05 16.93 -16.91
CA THR A 183 5.79 17.52 -18.24
C THR A 183 5.21 16.49 -19.22
N PRO A 184 4.37 16.90 -20.18
CA PRO A 184 3.85 16.00 -21.21
C PRO A 184 4.95 15.29 -22.01
N GLU A 185 6.04 15.99 -22.34
CA GLU A 185 7.16 15.45 -23.11
C GLU A 185 7.91 14.39 -22.31
N GLY A 186 8.16 14.64 -21.02
CA GLY A 186 8.81 13.68 -20.13
C GLY A 186 7.96 12.44 -19.91
N ARG A 187 6.63 12.59 -19.78
CA ARG A 187 5.69 11.47 -19.74
C ARG A 187 5.74 10.63 -21.02
N ALA A 188 5.66 11.28 -22.18
CA ALA A 188 5.70 10.60 -23.48
C ALA A 188 7.03 9.87 -23.72
N SER A 189 8.15 10.48 -23.32
CA SER A 189 9.48 9.87 -23.36
C SER A 189 9.54 8.60 -22.50
N LEU A 190 9.13 8.68 -21.23
CA LEU A 190 9.09 7.52 -20.33
C LEU A 190 8.20 6.39 -20.89
N ILE A 191 7.00 6.73 -21.35
CA ILE A 191 6.06 5.75 -21.90
C ILE A 191 6.68 5.03 -23.10
N ARG A 192 7.36 5.76 -23.99
CA ARG A 192 8.06 5.19 -25.14
C ARG A 192 9.15 4.22 -24.69
N SER A 193 10.05 4.65 -23.81
CA SER A 193 11.15 3.81 -23.31
C SER A 193 10.66 2.54 -22.62
N LEU A 194 9.64 2.65 -21.76
CA LEU A 194 9.05 1.48 -21.10
C LEU A 194 8.33 0.56 -22.08
N SER A 195 7.63 1.11 -23.08
CA SER A 195 6.98 0.33 -24.14
C SER A 195 8.01 -0.45 -24.96
N ASN A 196 9.19 0.14 -25.18
CA ASN A 196 10.32 -0.47 -25.86
C ASN A 196 11.18 -1.36 -24.94
N SER A 197 10.78 -1.58 -23.69
CA SER A 197 11.53 -2.37 -22.71
C SER A 197 12.96 -1.86 -22.44
N GLU A 198 13.19 -0.56 -22.62
CA GLU A 198 14.47 0.09 -22.34
C GLU A 198 14.73 0.16 -20.83
N PRO A 199 16.00 0.08 -20.38
CA PRO A 199 16.34 0.22 -18.97
C PRO A 199 16.20 1.67 -18.52
N THR A 200 15.12 1.99 -17.82
CA THR A 200 14.81 3.35 -17.36
C THR A 200 15.33 3.62 -15.94
N GLY A 201 15.51 2.55 -15.16
CA GLY A 201 15.73 2.60 -13.73
C GLY A 201 16.80 1.63 -13.25
N ASP A 202 17.05 1.63 -11.95
CA ASP A 202 18.10 0.87 -11.28
C ASP A 202 17.79 0.69 -9.78
N LEU A 203 18.64 -0.05 -9.05
CA LEU A 203 18.54 -0.20 -7.61
C LEU A 203 19.51 0.74 -6.89
N TRP A 204 19.04 1.27 -5.76
CA TRP A 204 19.82 2.13 -4.88
C TRP A 204 19.83 1.57 -3.47
N GLU A 205 20.98 1.63 -2.83
CA GLU A 205 21.17 1.21 -1.44
C GLU A 205 21.41 2.41 -0.55
N TRP A 206 20.71 2.45 0.59
CA TRP A 206 20.96 3.38 1.66
C TRP A 206 21.54 2.67 2.89
N GLY A 207 22.51 3.30 3.55
CA GLY A 207 22.93 2.93 4.89
C GLY A 207 23.21 4.15 5.77
N PRO A 208 23.11 4.00 7.10
CA PRO A 208 23.28 5.11 8.04
C PRO A 208 24.67 5.76 8.00
N ASP A 209 25.68 5.04 7.51
CA ASP A 209 27.08 5.50 7.47
C ASP A 209 27.52 5.99 6.08
N LEU A 210 26.84 5.54 5.02
CA LEU A 210 27.22 5.83 3.62
C LEU A 210 26.24 6.76 2.90
N GLY A 211 25.00 6.88 3.39
CA GLY A 211 23.93 7.49 2.61
C GLY A 211 23.52 6.62 1.41
N TRP A 212 23.00 7.26 0.36
CA TRP A 212 22.51 6.60 -0.85
C TRP A 212 23.64 6.34 -1.86
N SER A 213 23.64 5.15 -2.45
CA SER A 213 24.53 4.79 -3.55
C SER A 213 23.80 3.87 -4.54
N LYS A 214 24.05 4.06 -5.83
CA LYS A 214 23.54 3.16 -6.87
C LYS A 214 24.22 1.78 -6.73
N ILE A 215 23.47 0.71 -6.94
CA ILE A 215 24.00 -0.65 -7.06
C ILE A 215 24.34 -0.90 -8.55
N PRO A 216 25.61 -1.01 -8.95
CA PRO A 216 25.97 -1.20 -10.36
C PRO A 216 25.42 -2.50 -10.95
N GLY A 217 25.08 -2.49 -12.24
CA GLY A 217 24.60 -3.68 -12.96
C GLY A 217 23.15 -4.07 -12.64
N THR A 218 22.39 -3.13 -12.06
CA THR A 218 20.99 -3.33 -11.69
C THR A 218 20.00 -2.62 -12.61
N GLU A 219 20.46 -2.14 -13.76
CA GLU A 219 19.65 -1.44 -14.76
C GLU A 219 18.49 -2.31 -15.24
N GLY A 220 17.27 -1.75 -15.21
CA GLY A 220 16.05 -2.46 -15.57
C GLY A 220 14.95 -1.53 -16.08
N SER A 221 13.99 -2.10 -16.80
CA SER A 221 12.87 -1.37 -17.40
C SER A 221 11.74 -1.21 -16.39
N GLY A 222 11.63 -0.01 -15.79
CA GLY A 222 10.60 0.29 -14.80
C GLY A 222 10.68 -0.61 -13.57
N LEU A 223 11.79 -0.59 -12.83
CA LEU A 223 11.88 -1.35 -11.58
C LEU A 223 10.86 -0.82 -10.57
N ASN A 224 9.92 -1.66 -10.20
CA ASN A 224 8.76 -1.30 -9.41
C ASN A 224 8.87 -1.91 -7.99
N GLY A 225 8.17 -2.99 -7.66
CA GLY A 225 8.31 -3.70 -6.39
C GLY A 225 9.70 -4.32 -6.16
N ILE A 226 10.13 -4.38 -4.90
CA ILE A 226 11.37 -5.03 -4.46
C ILE A 226 11.18 -5.75 -3.13
N GLU A 227 11.78 -6.92 -3.01
CA GLU A 227 11.96 -7.65 -1.76
C GLU A 227 13.39 -8.17 -1.64
N SER A 228 13.84 -8.47 -0.41
CA SER A 228 15.16 -9.03 -0.18
C SER A 228 15.10 -10.31 0.67
N SER A 229 16.02 -11.23 0.44
CA SER A 229 16.19 -12.40 1.31
C SER A 229 16.55 -11.97 2.74
N LYS A 230 16.30 -12.85 3.72
CA LYS A 230 16.58 -12.56 5.15
C LYS A 230 18.02 -12.13 5.41
N ASP A 231 18.99 -12.69 4.68
CA ASP A 231 20.41 -12.36 4.77
C ASP A 231 20.82 -11.16 3.88
N GLY A 232 19.88 -10.57 3.14
CA GLY A 232 20.09 -9.45 2.22
C GLY A 232 21.04 -9.75 1.07
N ARG A 233 21.26 -11.02 0.71
CA ARG A 233 22.15 -11.41 -0.40
C ARG A 233 21.43 -11.51 -1.74
N ILE A 234 20.12 -11.76 -1.72
CA ILE A 234 19.28 -11.88 -2.92
C ILE A 234 18.24 -10.77 -2.90
N LEU A 235 18.10 -10.06 -4.02
CA LEU A 235 17.08 -9.04 -4.23
C LEU A 235 16.15 -9.50 -5.35
N TYR A 236 14.85 -9.51 -5.11
CA TYR A 236 13.82 -9.82 -6.10
C TYR A 236 13.14 -8.53 -6.55
N GLY A 237 13.27 -8.20 -7.83
CA GLY A 237 12.68 -7.00 -8.43
C GLY A 237 11.55 -7.33 -9.40
N ALA A 238 10.49 -6.52 -9.37
CA ALA A 238 9.48 -6.45 -10.41
C ALA A 238 10.00 -5.55 -11.53
N GLU A 239 10.29 -6.13 -12.69
CA GLU A 239 10.63 -5.36 -13.88
C GLU A 239 9.36 -5.14 -14.70
N TRP A 240 8.71 -4.00 -14.45
CA TRP A 240 7.37 -3.70 -14.92
C TRP A 240 7.28 -3.59 -16.45
N GLY A 241 8.26 -2.93 -17.08
CA GLY A 241 8.30 -2.72 -18.54
C GLY A 241 8.46 -4.04 -19.31
N ARG A 242 9.16 -5.01 -18.72
CA ARG A 242 9.43 -6.34 -19.31
C ARG A 242 8.52 -7.46 -18.78
N SER A 243 7.53 -7.14 -17.95
CA SER A 243 6.57 -8.10 -17.37
C SER A 243 7.24 -9.33 -16.76
N ARG A 244 8.23 -9.14 -15.89
CA ARG A 244 8.99 -10.26 -15.32
C ARG A 244 9.50 -9.99 -13.91
N ILE A 245 9.79 -11.07 -13.19
CA ILE A 245 10.52 -11.02 -11.93
C ILE A 245 11.98 -11.33 -12.21
N ILE A 246 12.85 -10.47 -11.72
CA ILE A 246 14.30 -10.59 -11.83
C ILE A 246 14.93 -10.71 -10.45
N MET A 247 16.07 -11.39 -10.40
CA MET A 247 16.82 -11.64 -9.18
C MET A 247 18.24 -11.08 -9.35
N PHE A 248 18.66 -10.27 -8.38
CA PHE A 248 20.00 -9.73 -8.29
C PHE A 248 20.77 -10.37 -7.14
N GLN A 249 22.04 -10.65 -7.36
CA GLN A 249 22.95 -11.10 -6.30
C GLN A 249 23.64 -9.86 -5.71
N ARG A 250 23.25 -9.46 -4.50
CA ARG A 250 23.81 -8.29 -3.85
C ARG A 250 25.27 -8.54 -3.42
N GLY A 251 26.14 -7.56 -3.68
CA GLY A 251 27.56 -7.61 -3.32
C GLY A 251 28.42 -8.49 -4.23
N LYS A 252 27.87 -9.03 -5.34
CA LYS A 252 28.63 -9.75 -6.36
C LYS A 252 28.36 -9.13 -7.72
N ALA A 253 29.41 -8.87 -8.49
CA ALA A 253 29.26 -8.47 -9.88
C ALA A 253 28.74 -9.66 -10.69
N GLY A 254 27.74 -9.42 -11.54
CA GLY A 254 27.16 -10.44 -12.40
C GLY A 254 25.80 -9.99 -12.96
N PRO A 255 25.36 -10.57 -14.09
CA PRO A 255 24.08 -10.21 -14.69
C PRO A 255 22.91 -10.65 -13.80
N PRO A 256 21.79 -9.90 -13.80
CA PRO A 256 20.58 -10.35 -13.12
C PRO A 256 20.03 -11.63 -13.76
N ARG A 257 19.44 -12.49 -12.93
CA ARG A 257 18.74 -13.70 -13.39
C ARG A 257 17.26 -13.42 -13.54
N VAL A 258 16.68 -13.73 -14.70
CA VAL A 258 15.21 -13.77 -14.82
C VAL A 258 14.67 -14.97 -14.06
N VAL A 259 13.82 -14.72 -13.06
CA VAL A 259 13.16 -15.78 -12.28
C VAL A 259 11.98 -16.33 -13.05
N THR A 260 11.08 -15.46 -13.51
CA THR A 260 9.93 -15.83 -14.34
C THR A 260 9.44 -14.66 -15.17
N LYS A 261 8.81 -14.95 -16.31
CA LYS A 261 7.98 -13.99 -17.05
C LYS A 261 6.54 -14.09 -16.56
N LEU A 262 5.80 -12.99 -16.68
CA LEU A 262 4.40 -12.87 -16.32
C LEU A 262 3.63 -12.34 -17.52
N ASN A 263 2.34 -12.67 -17.60
CA ASN A 263 1.43 -12.12 -18.63
C ASN A 263 0.79 -10.80 -18.21
N PHE A 264 1.26 -10.21 -17.12
CA PHE A 264 0.88 -8.90 -16.59
C PHE A 264 2.13 -8.17 -16.10
N ARG A 265 2.04 -6.86 -15.90
CA ARG A 265 3.13 -6.02 -15.41
C ARG A 265 3.18 -6.10 -13.88
N PRO A 266 4.22 -6.71 -13.29
CA PRO A 266 4.31 -6.81 -11.84
C PRO A 266 4.54 -5.43 -11.22
N ASP A 267 3.83 -5.17 -10.13
CA ASP A 267 3.88 -3.94 -9.34
C ASP A 267 4.54 -4.32 -8.00
N ASN A 268 3.80 -4.28 -6.88
CA ASN A 268 4.27 -4.68 -5.56
C ASN A 268 4.52 -6.20 -5.40
N ILE A 269 5.59 -6.53 -4.68
CA ILE A 269 6.03 -7.90 -4.34
C ILE A 269 6.09 -8.03 -2.82
N ARG A 270 5.72 -9.21 -2.29
CA ARG A 270 5.87 -9.56 -0.87
C ARG A 270 6.53 -10.92 -0.67
N LEU A 271 7.62 -10.94 0.09
CA LEU A 271 8.28 -12.18 0.49
C LEU A 271 7.54 -12.80 1.68
N GLN A 272 7.18 -14.06 1.50
CA GLN A 272 6.46 -14.85 2.49
C GLN A 272 7.44 -15.63 3.38
N PRO A 273 7.02 -16.07 4.58
CA PRO A 273 7.89 -16.86 5.47
C PRO A 273 8.41 -18.17 4.88
N ASP A 274 7.68 -18.77 3.93
CA ASP A 274 8.07 -19.99 3.23
C ASP A 274 9.04 -19.72 2.05
N GLY A 275 9.43 -18.46 1.83
CA GLY A 275 10.32 -18.05 0.73
C GLY A 275 9.60 -17.79 -0.60
N SER A 276 8.29 -18.03 -0.68
CA SER A 276 7.50 -17.66 -1.87
C SER A 276 7.28 -16.15 -1.96
N LEU A 277 6.99 -15.67 -3.16
CA LEU A 277 6.69 -14.26 -3.45
C LEU A 277 5.22 -14.12 -3.84
N VAL A 278 4.47 -13.28 -3.13
CA VAL A 278 3.17 -12.79 -3.60
C VAL A 278 3.42 -11.56 -4.46
N ILE A 279 2.93 -11.56 -5.69
CA ILE A 279 3.17 -10.50 -6.68
C ILE A 279 1.82 -10.03 -7.19
N GLY A 280 1.53 -8.75 -7.01
CA GLY A 280 0.38 -8.08 -7.61
C GLY A 280 0.78 -7.33 -8.89
N GLY A 281 -0.19 -6.99 -9.72
CA GLY A 281 0.04 -6.11 -10.86
C GLY A 281 -1.09 -6.06 -11.86
N HIS A 282 -0.78 -5.50 -13.03
CA HIS A 282 -1.78 -5.05 -13.99
C HIS A 282 -1.53 -5.63 -15.38
N ARG A 283 -2.57 -6.20 -15.98
CA ARG A 283 -2.58 -6.66 -17.36
C ARG A 283 -3.21 -5.58 -18.24
N ALA A 284 -2.35 -4.80 -18.89
CA ALA A 284 -2.66 -3.85 -19.95
C ALA A 284 -1.36 -3.35 -20.61
N SER A 285 -1.49 -2.52 -21.64
CA SER A 285 -0.34 -1.86 -22.27
C SER A 285 0.31 -0.84 -21.33
N VAL A 286 1.55 -0.44 -21.62
CA VAL A 286 2.23 0.63 -20.87
C VAL A 286 1.44 1.94 -20.95
N GLN A 287 0.98 2.28 -22.16
CA GLN A 287 0.14 3.44 -22.45
C GLN A 287 -1.14 3.44 -21.60
N SER A 288 -1.86 2.33 -21.58
CA SER A 288 -3.14 2.22 -20.87
C SER A 288 -2.96 2.41 -19.37
N ILE A 289 -1.90 1.84 -18.78
CA ILE A 289 -1.66 1.95 -17.34
C ILE A 289 -1.15 3.35 -16.99
N LEU A 290 -0.06 3.82 -17.60
CA LEU A 290 0.57 5.08 -17.19
C LEU A 290 -0.16 6.31 -17.71
N ASN A 291 -0.46 6.34 -19.01
CA ASN A 291 -1.11 7.51 -19.58
C ASN A 291 -2.59 7.53 -19.24
N ASP A 292 -3.32 6.54 -19.75
CA ASP A 292 -4.78 6.63 -19.76
C ASP A 292 -5.33 6.53 -18.35
N CYS A 293 -4.81 5.61 -17.52
CA CYS A 293 -5.27 5.45 -16.14
C CYS A 293 -4.56 6.40 -15.17
N SER A 294 -3.22 6.36 -15.04
CA SER A 294 -2.54 7.13 -13.98
C SER A 294 -2.50 8.64 -14.23
N PHE A 295 -2.29 9.10 -15.47
CA PHE A 295 -2.21 10.54 -15.77
C PHE A 295 -3.54 11.15 -16.18
N GLU A 296 -4.36 10.43 -16.94
CA GLU A 296 -5.63 10.94 -17.50
C GLU A 296 -6.87 10.45 -16.73
N HIS A 297 -6.71 9.58 -15.72
CA HIS A 297 -7.80 9.04 -14.89
C HIS A 297 -8.91 8.29 -15.67
N ARG A 298 -8.57 7.77 -16.84
CA ARG A 298 -9.41 6.97 -17.74
C ARG A 298 -8.98 5.50 -17.72
N CYS A 299 -9.20 4.84 -16.59
CA CYS A 299 -8.90 3.42 -16.44
C CYS A 299 -9.95 2.55 -17.16
N ARG A 300 -9.65 2.09 -18.38
CA ARG A 300 -10.47 1.14 -19.16
C ARG A 300 -9.64 -0.08 -19.53
N GLU A 301 -10.26 -1.26 -19.49
CA GLU A 301 -9.64 -2.53 -19.94
C GLU A 301 -8.32 -2.89 -19.22
N ILE A 302 -8.16 -2.42 -17.98
CA ILE A 302 -7.04 -2.80 -17.12
C ILE A 302 -7.54 -3.86 -16.15
N HIS A 303 -6.82 -4.98 -16.08
CA HIS A 303 -7.16 -6.06 -15.17
C HIS A 303 -6.06 -6.27 -14.12
N SER A 304 -6.46 -6.35 -12.86
CA SER A 304 -5.60 -6.75 -11.75
C SER A 304 -5.35 -8.25 -11.76
N SER A 305 -4.11 -8.66 -11.51
CA SER A 305 -3.73 -10.05 -11.30
C SER A 305 -2.79 -10.16 -10.12
N ALA A 306 -2.83 -11.30 -9.43
CA ALA A 306 -1.88 -11.64 -8.39
C ALA A 306 -1.45 -13.10 -8.50
N VAL A 307 -0.16 -13.37 -8.34
CA VAL A 307 0.41 -14.72 -8.34
C VAL A 307 1.21 -14.97 -7.07
N ILE A 308 1.32 -16.24 -6.71
CA ILE A 308 2.31 -16.75 -5.76
C ILE A 308 3.38 -17.47 -6.58
N LEU A 309 4.62 -17.01 -6.45
CA LEU A 309 5.80 -17.52 -7.14
C LEU A 309 6.71 -18.23 -6.14
N ASP A 310 7.09 -19.48 -6.43
CA ASP A 310 8.26 -20.10 -5.82
C ASP A 310 9.52 -19.68 -6.60
N PRO A 311 10.44 -18.88 -6.03
CA PRO A 311 11.60 -18.38 -6.76
C PRO A 311 12.68 -19.45 -7.02
N LEU A 312 12.64 -20.58 -6.30
CA LEU A 312 13.57 -21.69 -6.49
C LEU A 312 13.12 -22.56 -7.67
N THR A 313 11.86 -23.00 -7.67
CA THR A 313 11.32 -23.84 -8.74
C THR A 313 10.81 -23.03 -9.94
N ARG A 314 10.69 -21.70 -9.79
CA ARG A 314 10.13 -20.75 -10.78
C ARG A 314 8.66 -21.01 -11.14
N LYS A 315 7.95 -21.78 -10.30
CA LYS A 315 6.54 -22.11 -10.54
C LYS A 315 5.66 -20.97 -10.04
N ILE A 316 4.69 -20.57 -10.85
CA ILE A 316 3.67 -19.59 -10.49
C ILE A 316 2.32 -20.28 -10.29
N ARG A 317 1.55 -19.77 -9.32
CA ARG A 317 0.13 -20.08 -9.16
C ARG A 317 -0.64 -18.78 -9.06
N TYR A 318 -1.69 -18.62 -9.85
CA TYR A 318 -2.57 -17.46 -9.70
C TYR A 318 -3.29 -17.52 -8.35
N ALA A 319 -3.18 -16.42 -7.62
CA ALA A 319 -4.05 -16.11 -6.48
C ALA A 319 -5.27 -15.34 -6.98
N LEU A 320 -5.07 -14.37 -7.89
CA LEU A 320 -6.13 -13.60 -8.53
C LEU A 320 -5.79 -13.49 -10.02
N LYS A 321 -6.77 -13.69 -10.90
CA LYS A 321 -6.54 -13.60 -12.34
C LYS A 321 -7.56 -12.69 -12.99
N ASP A 322 -7.05 -11.69 -13.71
CA ASP A 322 -7.80 -10.81 -14.62
C ASP A 322 -9.03 -10.12 -13.99
N LEU A 323 -8.97 -9.72 -12.71
CA LEU A 323 -10.03 -8.94 -12.07
C LEU A 323 -10.10 -7.54 -12.72
N PRO A 324 -11.21 -7.14 -13.36
CA PRO A 324 -11.31 -5.83 -13.99
C PRO A 324 -11.14 -4.71 -12.96
N LEU A 325 -10.31 -3.72 -13.26
CA LEU A 325 -10.30 -2.49 -12.48
C LEU A 325 -11.63 -1.76 -12.69
N PRO A 326 -12.37 -1.41 -11.62
CA PRO A 326 -13.65 -0.74 -11.77
C PRO A 326 -13.45 0.65 -12.39
N SER A 327 -14.02 0.88 -13.58
CA SER A 327 -14.06 2.20 -14.23
C SER A 327 -14.66 3.24 -13.27
N PRO A 328 -14.13 4.48 -13.20
CA PRO A 328 -14.82 5.54 -12.48
C PRO A 328 -16.23 5.68 -13.07
N ALA A 329 -17.25 5.61 -12.21
CA ALA A 329 -18.59 6.01 -12.63
C ALA A 329 -18.50 7.48 -13.09
N PRO A 330 -19.17 7.89 -14.18
CA PRO A 330 -19.24 9.30 -14.52
C PRO A 330 -19.76 10.06 -13.30
N LEU A 331 -19.10 11.16 -12.94
CA LEU A 331 -19.62 12.12 -11.99
C LEU A 331 -20.98 12.59 -12.53
N SER A 332 -22.06 11.99 -12.04
CA SER A 332 -23.40 12.45 -12.35
C SER A 332 -23.54 13.85 -11.76
N SER A 333 -23.53 14.87 -12.61
CA SER A 333 -23.72 16.27 -12.24
C SER A 333 -25.16 16.61 -11.85
N THR A 334 -25.99 15.61 -11.52
CA THR A 334 -27.32 15.82 -10.96
C THR A 334 -27.24 15.75 -9.44
N VAL A 335 -27.12 16.91 -8.81
CA VAL A 335 -27.68 17.14 -7.48
C VAL A 335 -29.19 16.92 -7.61
N GLY A 336 -29.62 15.66 -7.51
CA GLY A 336 -31.01 15.30 -7.36
C GLY A 336 -31.49 15.83 -6.02
N ARG A 337 -32.30 16.89 -6.05
CA ARG A 337 -33.06 17.34 -4.90
C ARG A 337 -33.78 16.12 -4.31
N CYS A 338 -33.56 15.85 -3.04
CA CYS A 338 -34.35 14.85 -2.31
C CYS A 338 -35.82 15.28 -2.37
N ALA A 339 -36.66 14.51 -3.06
CA ALA A 339 -38.11 14.60 -2.88
C ALA A 339 -38.45 14.14 -1.45
N PRO A 340 -39.41 14.79 -0.75
CA PRO A 340 -39.79 14.39 0.59
C PRO A 340 -40.48 13.02 0.58
N PRO A 341 -40.37 12.24 1.67
CA PRO A 341 -40.96 10.91 1.74
C PRO A 341 -42.50 10.97 1.71
N PRO A 342 -43.18 9.99 1.10
CA PRO A 342 -44.63 9.88 1.17
C PRO A 342 -45.07 9.55 2.61
N ARG A 343 -46.22 10.10 3.01
CA ARG A 343 -46.82 9.93 4.35
C ARG A 343 -47.11 8.46 4.64
N ALA A 344 -46.89 8.08 5.90
CA ALA A 344 -47.09 6.74 6.43
C ALA A 344 -48.53 6.25 6.26
N ALA A 345 -48.69 5.05 5.69
CA ALA A 345 -49.88 4.23 5.86
C ALA A 345 -49.55 3.09 6.83
N SER A 346 -50.40 2.97 7.85
CA SER A 346 -50.37 1.99 8.93
C SER A 346 -50.49 0.54 8.43
N VAL A 347 -49.64 -0.35 8.94
CA VAL A 347 -49.79 -1.81 8.83
C VAL A 347 -49.66 -2.42 10.23
N PRO A 348 -50.57 -3.32 10.64
CA PRO A 348 -50.66 -3.82 12.01
C PRO A 348 -49.62 -4.91 12.31
N ALA A 349 -49.33 -5.05 13.60
CA ALA A 349 -48.33 -5.95 14.16
C ALA A 349 -48.64 -7.44 13.93
N MET A 350 -47.62 -8.22 13.57
CA MET A 350 -47.60 -9.66 13.76
C MET A 350 -46.33 -10.11 14.49
N THR A 351 -46.58 -11.16 15.27
CA THR A 351 -45.88 -11.76 16.39
C THR A 351 -44.49 -12.31 16.11
N VAL A 352 -43.65 -12.24 17.15
CA VAL A 352 -42.32 -12.86 17.27
C VAL A 352 -42.46 -14.38 17.43
N ALA A 353 -41.67 -15.15 16.68
CA ALA A 353 -41.35 -16.53 17.01
C ALA A 353 -39.82 -16.73 16.99
N SER A 354 -39.31 -17.24 18.11
CA SER A 354 -37.91 -17.57 18.38
C SER A 354 -37.46 -18.84 17.67
N ALA A 355 -36.21 -18.90 17.22
CA ALA A 355 -35.50 -20.16 17.00
C ALA A 355 -34.07 -20.08 17.53
N ARG A 356 -33.68 -21.14 18.26
CA ARG A 356 -32.43 -21.31 19.00
C ARG A 356 -31.22 -21.54 18.09
N ARG A 357 -30.06 -21.29 18.70
CA ARG A 357 -28.68 -21.55 18.24
C ARG A 357 -28.47 -22.98 17.77
N ASP A 358 -27.60 -23.13 16.77
CA ASP A 358 -26.64 -24.22 16.74
C ASP A 358 -25.21 -23.70 16.55
N ARG A 359 -24.32 -24.25 17.38
CA ARG A 359 -22.88 -24.09 17.35
C ARG A 359 -22.31 -25.20 16.47
N ASN A 360 -21.63 -24.84 15.40
CA ASN A 360 -20.46 -25.56 14.87
C ASN A 360 -19.91 -24.77 13.69
N SER A 361 -18.69 -24.23 13.80
CA SER A 361 -17.89 -23.96 12.61
C SER A 361 -16.41 -24.13 12.91
N THR A 362 -15.91 -25.18 12.28
CA THR A 362 -14.51 -25.53 12.03
C THR A 362 -13.76 -24.38 11.37
N TRP A 363 -12.51 -24.19 11.80
CA TRP A 363 -11.53 -23.28 11.23
C TRP A 363 -11.39 -23.46 9.71
N GLN A 364 -11.88 -22.51 8.92
CA GLN A 364 -11.53 -22.37 7.51
C GLN A 364 -10.56 -21.20 7.36
N SER A 365 -9.41 -21.47 6.74
CA SER A 365 -8.42 -20.48 6.36
C SER A 365 -8.97 -19.60 5.22
N THR A 366 -9.49 -18.42 5.53
CA THR A 366 -9.94 -17.46 4.51
C THR A 366 -8.74 -16.91 3.74
N ARG A 367 -8.75 -17.09 2.42
CA ARG A 367 -7.75 -16.52 1.50
C ARG A 367 -8.29 -15.17 1.01
N TRP A 368 -7.59 -14.09 1.35
CA TRP A 368 -7.98 -12.73 1.00
C TRP A 368 -7.23 -12.25 -0.24
N ALA A 369 -7.88 -11.42 -1.06
CA ALA A 369 -7.22 -10.60 -2.08
C ALA A 369 -7.61 -9.13 -1.84
N ILE A 370 -6.62 -8.24 -1.75
CA ILE A 370 -6.83 -6.81 -1.60
C ILE A 370 -6.63 -6.18 -2.96
N CYS A 371 -7.64 -5.44 -3.42
CA CYS A 371 -7.59 -4.68 -4.66
C CYS A 371 -7.59 -3.20 -4.32
N SER A 372 -6.46 -2.54 -4.55
CA SER A 372 -6.37 -1.09 -4.56
C SER A 372 -6.96 -0.54 -5.85
N ARG A 373 -7.76 0.52 -5.73
CA ARG A 373 -8.03 1.43 -6.85
C ARG A 373 -6.86 2.41 -6.87
N PHE A 374 -6.25 2.65 -8.02
CA PHE A 374 -5.21 3.69 -8.15
C PHE A 374 -5.90 5.04 -8.34
N MET A 375 -5.56 6.02 -7.49
CA MET A 375 -5.79 7.45 -7.67
C MET A 375 -4.75 8.25 -6.88
#